data_AF-A0A1D8G538-F1
#
_entry.id   AF-A0A1D8G538-F1
#
_cell.length_a   1.000
_cell.length_b   1.000
_cell.length_c   1.000
_cell.angle_alpha   90.00
_cell.angle_beta   90.00
_cell.angle_gamma   90.00
#
_symmetry.space_group_name_H-M   'P 1'
#
loop_
_entity.id
_entity.type
_entity.pdbx_description
1 polymer ?
#
loop_
_entity_poly.entity_id
_entity_poly.type
_entity_poly.pdbx_seq_one_letter_code
_entity_poly.pdbx_strand_id
1 'polypeptide(L)'
;MSQSVPPPPGGNPYAGGPGGDAAQQPYPGGPGTGPAAQQPFPQYGAPVQPPAPARDNVGLGLLAALVAALVGAGVYGGIGGAIEREIGYAAVGVGLLVGFAAGKVGGRNPLLQGASVVLAAGAVYLGQLVTIAVILSKLGEGSFTEIFFQNFGEVMELWKMAADGMTYVFLGIGALTGFAGAKKGAA
;
A
#
# COMPACT_ATOMS: atom_id res chain seq x y z
N MET A 1 5.50 -15.27 78.42
CA MET A 1 5.70 -14.62 77.10
C MET A 1 6.73 -15.45 76.35
N SER A 2 6.28 -16.28 75.41
CA SER A 2 7.16 -17.18 74.65
C SER A 2 7.30 -16.61 73.24
N GLN A 3 8.51 -16.15 72.93
CA GLN A 3 8.92 -15.65 71.63
C GLN A 3 9.61 -16.78 70.86
N SER A 4 9.24 -17.02 69.60
CA SER A 4 10.00 -17.89 68.68
C SER A 4 9.78 -17.52 67.21
N VAL A 5 10.76 -16.77 66.68
CA VAL A 5 11.53 -16.82 65.40
C VAL A 5 10.83 -17.08 64.03
N PRO A 6 11.23 -16.39 62.93
CA PRO A 6 10.59 -16.44 61.59
C PRO A 6 10.98 -17.67 60.71
N PRO A 7 10.18 -17.98 59.65
CA PRO A 7 10.43 -19.12 58.75
C PRO A 7 11.53 -18.88 57.68
N PRO A 8 12.15 -19.96 57.15
CA PRO A 8 13.29 -19.88 56.22
C PRO A 8 12.90 -19.57 54.75
N PRO A 9 13.83 -19.04 53.92
CA PRO A 9 13.58 -18.73 52.52
C PRO A 9 13.60 -19.98 51.62
N GLY A 10 12.49 -20.24 50.91
CA GLY A 10 12.39 -21.31 49.91
C GLY A 10 13.04 -20.94 48.58
N GLY A 11 14.33 -21.23 48.42
CA GLY A 11 15.04 -21.19 47.14
C GLY A 11 15.03 -22.57 46.47
N ASN A 12 14.69 -22.63 45.18
CA ASN A 12 14.55 -23.89 44.43
C ASN A 12 15.92 -24.40 43.92
N PRO A 13 16.43 -25.59 44.30
CA PRO A 13 17.84 -25.98 44.13
C PRO A 13 18.27 -26.50 42.73
N TYR A 14 17.42 -26.40 41.70
CA TYR A 14 17.63 -27.12 40.43
C TYR A 14 18.01 -26.25 39.22
N ALA A 15 18.52 -25.05 39.46
CA ALA A 15 19.15 -24.24 38.40
C ALA A 15 20.58 -24.73 38.13
N GLY A 16 20.73 -25.82 37.37
CA GLY A 16 22.06 -26.24 36.88
C GLY A 16 22.07 -27.58 36.16
N GLY A 17 22.16 -27.57 34.83
CA GLY A 17 22.49 -28.77 34.04
C GLY A 17 22.27 -28.61 32.54
N PRO A 18 23.31 -28.72 31.68
CA PRO A 18 23.19 -28.70 30.24
C PRO A 18 23.06 -30.12 29.64
N GLY A 19 22.07 -30.30 28.76
CA GLY A 19 22.00 -31.41 27.80
C GLY A 19 21.12 -32.59 28.20
N GLY A 20 20.37 -33.11 27.22
CA GLY A 20 19.90 -34.49 27.20
C GLY A 20 18.39 -34.69 27.27
N ASP A 21 17.88 -35.30 26.20
CA ASP A 21 16.54 -35.83 26.00
C ASP A 21 16.01 -36.70 27.16
N ALA A 22 14.69 -36.63 27.42
CA ALA A 22 13.78 -37.78 27.43
C ALA A 22 12.48 -37.55 28.23
N ALA A 23 11.39 -37.96 27.58
CA ALA A 23 10.26 -38.71 28.14
C ALA A 23 9.34 -38.06 29.21
N GLN A 24 8.15 -37.70 28.71
CA GLN A 24 6.79 -37.93 29.26
C GLN A 24 6.68 -38.44 30.70
N GLN A 25 5.79 -37.83 31.49
CA GLN A 25 4.84 -38.61 32.29
C GLN A 25 3.44 -37.96 32.44
N PRO A 26 2.37 -38.78 32.59
CA PRO A 26 0.97 -38.40 32.33
C PRO A 26 0.02 -38.53 33.55
N TYR A 27 -0.99 -37.65 33.71
CA TYR A 27 -2.26 -37.94 34.43
C TYR A 27 -3.30 -36.79 34.25
N PRO A 28 -4.62 -36.96 34.52
CA PRO A 28 -5.60 -37.63 33.68
C PRO A 28 -6.90 -36.79 33.43
N GLY A 29 -7.63 -37.13 32.36
CA GLY A 29 -9.11 -37.27 32.36
C GLY A 29 -10.04 -36.03 32.45
N GLY A 30 -10.56 -35.59 31.30
CA GLY A 30 -11.81 -34.83 31.18
C GLY A 30 -12.42 -34.99 29.77
N PRO A 31 -13.71 -35.35 29.60
CA PRO A 31 -14.25 -35.73 28.29
C PRO A 31 -14.76 -34.53 27.48
N GLY A 32 -14.19 -34.33 26.29
CA GLY A 32 -14.65 -33.34 25.31
C GLY A 32 -13.72 -33.29 24.09
N THR A 33 -14.01 -34.10 23.08
CA THR A 33 -13.21 -34.26 21.86
C THR A 33 -13.38 -33.08 20.90
N GLY A 34 -12.29 -32.37 20.62
CA GLY A 34 -12.13 -31.48 19.47
C GLY A 34 -10.64 -31.16 19.26
N PRO A 35 -10.13 -31.09 18.01
CA PRO A 35 -8.76 -30.70 17.76
C PRO A 35 -8.57 -29.22 18.12
N ALA A 36 -7.97 -28.96 19.29
CA ALA A 36 -7.60 -27.62 19.70
C ALA A 36 -6.51 -27.10 18.74
N ALA A 37 -6.87 -26.09 17.94
CA ALA A 37 -5.92 -25.30 17.17
C ALA A 37 -4.81 -24.81 18.12
N GLN A 38 -3.56 -25.18 17.81
CA GLN A 38 -2.38 -24.70 18.51
C GLN A 38 -2.28 -23.18 18.30
N GLN A 39 -2.76 -22.42 19.28
CA GLN A 39 -2.49 -20.99 19.39
C GLN A 39 -0.98 -20.82 19.57
N PRO A 40 -0.30 -19.96 18.78
CA PRO A 40 1.14 -19.73 18.95
C PRO A 40 1.39 -19.14 20.34
N PHE A 41 2.03 -19.91 21.21
CA PHE A 41 2.53 -19.40 22.48
C PHE A 41 3.58 -18.31 22.20
N PRO A 42 3.55 -17.16 22.89
CA PRO A 42 4.56 -16.14 22.73
C PRO A 42 5.92 -16.73 23.12
N GLN A 43 6.84 -16.81 22.17
CA GLN A 43 8.22 -17.23 22.41
C GLN A 43 8.90 -16.17 23.29
N TYR A 44 8.86 -16.38 24.60
CA TYR A 44 9.51 -15.52 25.58
C TYR A 44 11.03 -15.66 25.40
N GLY A 45 11.68 -14.64 24.81
CA GLY A 45 13.14 -14.61 24.65
C GLY A 45 13.69 -14.23 23.27
N ALA A 46 12.85 -14.05 22.25
CA ALA A 46 13.32 -13.44 21.01
C ALA A 46 13.58 -11.93 21.24
N PRO A 47 14.74 -11.38 20.86
CA PRO A 47 14.97 -9.94 20.96
C PRO A 47 13.91 -9.20 20.14
N VAL A 48 13.07 -8.42 20.82
CA VAL A 48 12.12 -7.52 20.17
C VAL A 48 12.94 -6.50 19.41
N GLN A 49 12.92 -6.58 18.07
CA GLN A 49 13.55 -5.55 17.26
C GLN A 49 12.85 -4.21 17.52
N PRO A 50 13.59 -3.13 17.79
CA PRO A 50 12.98 -1.82 17.96
C PRO A 50 12.19 -1.46 16.70
N PRO A 51 11.00 -0.85 16.82
CA PRO A 51 10.25 -0.38 15.66
C PRO A 51 11.13 0.57 14.84
N ALA A 52 11.16 0.38 13.53
CA ALA A 52 11.91 1.25 12.63
C ALA A 52 11.48 2.72 12.82
N PRO A 53 12.41 3.69 12.69
CA PRO A 53 12.08 5.10 12.82
C PRO A 53 10.91 5.48 11.93
N ALA A 54 9.88 6.09 12.53
CA ALA A 54 8.75 6.61 11.78
C ALA A 54 9.22 7.82 10.97
N ARG A 55 9.16 7.70 9.65
CA ARG A 55 9.22 8.86 8.75
C ARG A 55 7.88 9.59 8.90
N ASP A 56 7.93 10.89 9.14
CA ASP A 56 6.73 11.73 9.31
C ASP A 56 6.87 13.04 8.52
N ASN A 57 6.95 12.90 7.20
CA ASN A 57 7.15 14.02 6.29
C ASN A 57 5.97 14.14 5.32
N VAL A 58 4.78 14.41 5.87
CA VAL A 58 3.53 14.41 5.10
C VAL A 58 3.59 15.32 3.87
N GLY A 59 4.10 16.55 4.01
CA GLY A 59 4.20 17.50 2.90
C GLY A 59 5.08 17.01 1.76
N LEU A 60 6.25 16.45 2.09
CA LEU A 60 7.16 15.86 1.10
C LEU A 60 6.56 14.60 0.46
N GLY A 61 5.84 13.78 1.25
CA GLY A 61 5.10 12.62 0.75
C GLY A 61 4.03 13.01 -0.27
N LEU A 62 3.25 14.04 0.01
CA LEU A 62 2.25 14.56 -0.92
C LEU A 62 2.88 15.12 -2.19
N LEU A 63 3.98 15.87 -2.06
CA LEU A 63 4.71 16.40 -3.22
C LEU A 63 5.26 15.26 -4.08
N ALA A 64 5.88 14.24 -3.48
CA ALA A 64 6.38 13.08 -4.19
C ALA A 64 5.25 12.32 -4.92
N ALA A 65 4.10 12.15 -4.27
CA ALA A 65 2.92 11.55 -4.86
C ALA A 65 2.41 12.34 -6.06
N LEU A 66 2.33 13.68 -5.94
CA LEU A 66 1.89 14.56 -7.02
C LEU A 66 2.85 14.51 -8.22
N VAL A 67 4.15 14.57 -7.99
CA VAL A 67 5.15 14.45 -9.06
C VAL A 67 5.03 13.08 -9.74
N ALA A 68 4.93 12.01 -8.96
CA ALA A 68 4.73 10.67 -9.51
C ALA A 68 3.41 10.55 -10.30
N ALA A 69 2.35 11.23 -9.87
CA ALA A 69 1.06 11.26 -10.55
C ALA A 69 1.16 11.94 -11.92
N LEU A 70 1.82 13.09 -11.99
CA LEU A 70 2.01 13.82 -13.24
C LEU A 70 2.90 13.05 -14.22
N VAL A 71 4.00 12.47 -13.73
CA VAL A 71 4.88 11.62 -14.54
C VAL A 71 4.14 10.37 -15.03
N GLY A 72 3.42 9.70 -14.13
CA GLY A 72 2.63 8.51 -14.45
C GLY A 72 1.56 8.79 -15.49
N ALA A 73 0.81 9.89 -15.33
CA ALA A 73 -0.20 10.34 -16.29
C ALA A 73 0.41 10.66 -17.67
N GLY A 74 1.52 11.40 -17.69
CA GLY A 74 2.22 11.74 -18.93
C GLY A 74 2.76 10.52 -19.67
N VAL A 75 3.38 9.57 -18.95
CA VAL A 75 3.89 8.32 -19.54
C VAL A 75 2.75 7.43 -20.02
N TYR A 76 1.73 7.21 -19.20
CA TYR A 76 0.56 6.43 -19.57
C TYR A 76 -0.14 7.01 -20.81
N GLY A 77 -0.42 8.32 -20.77
CA GLY A 77 -1.11 9.00 -21.85
C GLY A 77 -0.30 9.11 -23.14
N GLY A 78 1.00 9.40 -23.02
CA GLY A 78 1.91 9.46 -24.15
C GLY A 78 2.05 8.12 -24.86
N ILE A 79 2.19 7.02 -24.10
CA ILE A 79 2.21 5.67 -24.67
C ILE A 79 0.86 5.34 -25.31
N GLY A 80 -0.24 5.58 -24.60
CA GLY A 80 -1.59 5.31 -25.10
C GLY A 80 -1.88 6.02 -26.42
N GLY A 81 -1.50 7.29 -26.53
CA GLY A 81 -1.67 8.07 -27.76
C GLY A 81 -0.72 7.65 -28.89
N ALA A 82 0.49 7.21 -28.56
CA ALA A 82 1.44 6.69 -29.54
C ALA A 82 0.92 5.41 -30.20
N ILE A 83 0.35 4.48 -29.42
CA ILE A 83 -0.17 3.19 -29.91
C ILE A 83 -1.67 3.20 -30.23
N GLU A 84 -2.34 4.35 -30.07
CA GLU A 84 -3.78 4.55 -30.31
C GLU A 84 -4.67 3.55 -29.55
N ARG A 85 -4.22 3.11 -28.37
CA ARG A 85 -4.98 2.19 -27.50
C ARG A 85 -4.79 2.52 -26.04
N GLU A 86 -5.85 2.33 -25.28
CA GLU A 86 -5.77 2.34 -23.83
C GLU A 86 -5.22 1.02 -23.28
N ILE A 87 -4.32 1.14 -22.33
CA ILE A 87 -3.72 0.01 -21.63
C ILE A 87 -4.35 -0.11 -20.24
N GLY A 88 -5.34 -0.98 -20.09
CA GLY A 88 -6.06 -1.15 -18.81
C GLY A 88 -5.16 -1.53 -17.62
N TYR A 89 -4.09 -2.30 -17.87
CA TYR A 89 -3.12 -2.67 -16.82
C TYR A 89 -2.19 -1.51 -16.41
N ALA A 90 -2.13 -0.41 -17.17
CA ALA A 90 -1.34 0.75 -16.81
C ALA A 90 -1.86 1.43 -15.53
N ALA A 91 -3.17 1.34 -15.27
CA ALA A 91 -3.78 1.89 -14.06
C ALA A 91 -3.17 1.30 -12.78
N VAL A 92 -2.84 0.00 -12.77
CA VAL A 92 -2.16 -0.66 -11.64
C VAL A 92 -0.77 -0.07 -11.43
N GLY A 93 0.00 0.08 -12.51
CA GLY A 93 1.35 0.62 -12.46
C GLY A 93 1.38 2.08 -11.97
N VAL A 94 0.50 2.91 -12.53
CA VAL A 94 0.36 4.33 -12.14
C VAL A 94 -0.05 4.44 -10.68
N GLY A 95 -1.07 3.69 -10.23
CA GLY A 95 -1.50 3.73 -8.84
C GLY A 95 -0.42 3.28 -7.87
N LEU A 96 0.22 2.13 -8.14
CA LEU A 96 1.35 1.66 -7.32
C LEU A 96 2.49 2.68 -7.26
N LEU A 97 2.85 3.31 -8.39
CA LEU A 97 3.91 4.33 -8.44
C LEU A 97 3.58 5.52 -7.54
N VAL A 98 2.38 6.10 -7.70
CA VAL A 98 1.91 7.27 -6.94
C VAL A 98 1.88 6.97 -5.45
N GLY A 99 1.23 5.86 -5.07
CA GLY A 99 1.13 5.43 -3.69
C GLY A 99 2.50 5.14 -3.09
N PHE A 100 3.32 4.36 -3.78
CA PHE A 100 4.65 4.00 -3.30
C PHE A 100 5.52 5.23 -3.05
N ALA A 101 5.51 6.21 -3.95
CA ALA A 101 6.22 7.47 -3.76
C ALA A 101 5.74 8.21 -2.50
N ALA A 102 4.43 8.31 -2.30
CA ALA A 102 3.83 8.92 -1.12
C ALA A 102 4.29 8.26 0.18
N GLY A 103 4.15 6.94 0.27
CA GLY A 103 4.52 6.17 1.46
C GLY A 103 6.03 6.12 1.69
N LYS A 104 6.83 6.02 0.62
CA LYS A 104 8.28 5.95 0.68
C LYS A 104 8.86 7.23 1.30
N VAL A 105 8.38 8.39 0.86
CA VAL A 105 8.89 9.70 1.29
C VAL A 105 8.21 10.19 2.56
N GLY A 106 6.89 10.08 2.64
CA GLY A 106 6.12 10.66 3.74
C GLY A 106 5.86 9.74 4.93
N GLY A 107 6.11 8.44 4.78
CA GLY A 107 5.98 7.46 5.86
C GLY A 107 4.54 7.01 6.15
N ARG A 108 4.30 6.48 7.35
CA ARG A 108 3.09 5.72 7.67
C ARG A 108 1.96 6.61 8.19
N ASN A 109 1.40 7.43 7.30
CA ASN A 109 0.34 8.39 7.61
C ASN A 109 -0.98 8.06 6.85
N PRO A 110 -2.15 7.96 7.54
CA PRO A 110 -3.44 7.73 6.89
C PRO A 110 -3.83 8.79 5.84
N LEU A 111 -3.44 10.05 6.04
CA LEU A 111 -3.68 11.12 5.07
C LEU A 111 -2.98 10.84 3.75
N LEU A 112 -1.75 10.33 3.78
CA LEU A 112 -1.01 9.97 2.57
C LEU A 112 -1.65 8.80 1.84
N GLN A 113 -2.23 7.84 2.58
CA GLN A 113 -2.96 6.72 1.98
C GLN A 113 -4.22 7.22 1.27
N GLY A 114 -5.00 8.09 1.91
CA GLY A 114 -6.20 8.70 1.31
C GLY A 114 -5.86 9.60 0.12
N ALA A 115 -4.83 10.44 0.24
CA ALA A 115 -4.37 11.29 -0.85
C ALA A 115 -3.88 10.47 -2.05
N SER A 116 -3.21 9.34 -1.81
CA SER A 116 -2.75 8.45 -2.88
C SER A 116 -3.90 7.83 -3.67
N VAL A 117 -5.04 7.55 -3.04
CA VAL A 117 -6.26 7.08 -3.74
C VAL A 117 -6.72 8.12 -4.75
N VAL A 118 -6.87 9.36 -4.31
CA VAL A 118 -7.37 10.46 -5.14
C VAL A 118 -6.37 10.81 -6.24
N LEU A 119 -5.09 10.96 -5.90
CA LEU A 119 -4.04 11.30 -6.86
C LEU A 119 -3.81 10.19 -7.88
N ALA A 120 -3.90 8.92 -7.49
CA ALA A 120 -3.76 7.81 -8.43
C ALA A 120 -4.94 7.74 -9.41
N ALA A 121 -6.18 7.85 -8.93
CA ALA A 121 -7.34 7.91 -9.81
C ALA A 121 -7.27 9.13 -10.74
N GLY A 122 -6.88 10.29 -10.20
CA GLY A 122 -6.66 11.51 -10.98
C GLY A 122 -5.54 11.36 -12.02
N ALA A 123 -4.46 10.65 -11.72
CA ALA A 123 -3.37 10.39 -12.66
C ALA A 123 -3.81 9.48 -13.81
N VAL A 124 -4.56 8.42 -13.52
CA VAL A 124 -5.12 7.55 -14.56
C VAL A 124 -6.07 8.34 -15.45
N TYR A 125 -7.00 9.08 -14.86
CA TYR A 125 -7.91 9.95 -15.61
C TYR A 125 -7.17 10.95 -16.49
N LEU A 126 -6.19 11.67 -15.92
CA LEU A 126 -5.38 12.64 -16.65
C LEU A 126 -4.62 11.98 -17.81
N GLY A 127 -4.11 10.77 -17.64
CA GLY A 127 -3.44 10.05 -18.72
C GLY A 127 -4.39 9.62 -19.84
N GLN A 128 -5.66 9.33 -19.56
CA GLN A 128 -6.67 9.12 -20.61
C GLN A 128 -6.91 10.41 -21.41
N LEU A 129 -7.00 11.57 -20.74
CA LEU A 129 -7.14 12.86 -21.44
C LEU A 129 -5.91 13.18 -22.30
N VAL A 130 -4.71 12.89 -21.80
CA VAL A 130 -3.47 13.03 -22.59
C VAL A 130 -3.47 12.09 -23.79
N THR A 131 -3.94 10.85 -23.63
CA THR A 131 -4.10 9.88 -24.75
C THR A 131 -4.96 10.48 -25.85
N ILE A 132 -6.15 10.98 -25.51
CA ILE A 132 -7.08 11.60 -26.46
C ILE A 132 -6.43 12.78 -27.17
N ALA A 133 -5.80 13.69 -26.43
CA ALA A 133 -5.17 14.87 -27.01
C ALA A 133 -4.00 14.53 -27.95
N VAL A 134 -3.20 13.50 -27.63
CA VAL A 134 -2.13 13.02 -28.52
C VAL A 134 -2.72 12.40 -29.79
N ILE A 135 -3.80 11.63 -29.68
CA ILE A 135 -4.48 11.04 -30.85
C ILE A 135 -5.05 12.14 -31.75
N LEU A 136 -5.77 13.11 -31.20
CA LEU A 136 -6.32 14.25 -31.96
C LEU A 136 -5.22 15.05 -32.66
N SER A 137 -4.09 15.28 -31.99
CA SER A 137 -2.96 15.98 -32.59
C SER A 137 -2.38 15.19 -33.78
N LYS A 138 -2.31 13.86 -33.69
CA LYS A 138 -1.89 12.99 -34.80
C LYS A 138 -2.88 12.98 -35.97
N LEU A 139 -4.17 13.19 -35.70
CA LEU A 139 -5.22 13.31 -36.72
C LEU A 139 -5.22 14.66 -37.43
N GLY A 140 -4.44 15.64 -36.97
CA GLY A 140 -4.33 16.96 -37.58
C GLY A 140 -5.28 18.01 -37.03
N GLU A 141 -5.95 17.72 -35.90
CA GLU A 141 -6.89 18.64 -35.22
C GLU A 141 -6.19 19.80 -34.46
N GLY A 142 -4.87 19.91 -34.60
CA GLY A 142 -4.05 20.96 -33.96
C GLY A 142 -2.83 20.43 -33.22
N SER A 143 -2.12 21.33 -32.56
CA SER A 143 -0.99 20.94 -31.69
C SER A 143 -1.50 20.35 -30.38
N PHE A 144 -0.76 19.42 -29.77
CA PHE A 144 -1.11 18.88 -28.44
C PHE A 144 -1.40 19.98 -27.42
N THR A 145 -0.59 21.04 -27.39
CA THR A 145 -0.74 22.15 -26.45
C THR A 145 -2.05 22.91 -26.66
N GLU A 146 -2.43 23.18 -27.91
CA GLU A 146 -3.70 23.81 -28.25
C GLU A 146 -4.88 22.93 -27.84
N ILE A 147 -4.85 21.66 -28.24
CA ILE A 147 -5.92 20.71 -27.92
C ILE A 147 -6.08 20.53 -26.41
N PHE A 148 -4.98 20.32 -25.69
CA PHE A 148 -5.04 19.99 -24.27
C PHE A 148 -5.29 21.20 -23.37
N PHE A 149 -4.77 22.38 -23.69
CA PHE A 149 -4.89 23.56 -22.81
C PHE A 149 -5.91 24.59 -23.27
N GLN A 150 -6.20 24.68 -24.57
CA GLN A 150 -7.14 25.67 -25.11
C GLN A 150 -8.49 25.01 -25.43
N ASN A 151 -8.48 23.79 -25.96
CA ASN A 151 -9.69 23.03 -26.34
C ASN A 151 -9.99 21.88 -25.36
N PHE A 152 -9.61 22.03 -24.08
CA PHE A 152 -9.78 20.98 -23.07
C PHE A 152 -11.23 20.50 -22.93
N GLY A 153 -12.21 21.37 -23.19
CA GLY A 153 -13.63 21.02 -23.19
C GLY A 153 -13.97 19.90 -24.18
N GLU A 154 -13.38 19.92 -25.38
CA GLU A 154 -13.59 18.90 -26.41
C GLU A 154 -12.95 17.57 -26.01
N VAL A 155 -11.74 17.61 -25.45
CA VAL A 155 -11.05 16.43 -24.89
C VAL A 155 -11.93 15.77 -23.81
N MET A 156 -12.53 16.58 -22.94
CA MET A 156 -13.44 16.11 -21.89
C MET A 156 -14.73 15.51 -22.46
N GLU A 157 -15.31 16.09 -23.50
CA GLU A 157 -16.50 15.55 -24.16
C GLU A 157 -16.20 14.22 -24.85
N LEU A 158 -15.08 14.12 -25.55
CA LEU A 158 -14.63 12.87 -26.18
C LEU A 158 -14.37 11.79 -25.14
N TRP A 159 -13.73 12.14 -24.02
CA TRP A 159 -13.56 11.19 -22.92
C TRP A 159 -14.91 10.70 -22.40
N LYS A 160 -15.89 11.59 -22.18
CA LYS A 160 -17.24 11.18 -21.73
C LYS A 160 -17.93 10.27 -22.74
N MET A 161 -17.74 10.52 -24.02
CA MET A 161 -18.31 9.71 -25.10
C MET A 161 -17.65 8.33 -25.19
N ALA A 162 -16.34 8.25 -24.97
CA ALA A 162 -15.58 7.00 -24.99
C ALA A 162 -15.66 6.22 -23.68
N ALA A 163 -15.92 6.89 -22.55
CA ALA A 163 -15.92 6.29 -21.24
C ALA A 163 -17.04 5.26 -21.10
N ASP A 164 -16.64 4.01 -20.92
CA ASP A 164 -17.51 2.88 -20.66
C ASP A 164 -17.40 2.41 -19.19
N GLY A 165 -18.09 1.33 -18.83
CA GLY A 165 -18.01 0.76 -17.48
C GLY A 165 -16.57 0.38 -17.07
N MET A 166 -15.76 -0.12 -18.02
CA MET A 166 -14.39 -0.54 -17.76
C MET A 166 -13.47 0.65 -17.43
N THR A 167 -13.73 1.81 -18.03
CA THR A 167 -13.03 3.06 -17.70
C THR A 167 -13.09 3.35 -16.20
N TYR A 168 -14.29 3.28 -15.61
CA TYR A 168 -14.48 3.50 -14.18
C TYR A 168 -13.86 2.40 -13.32
N VAL A 169 -13.84 1.16 -13.81
CA VAL A 169 -13.12 0.06 -13.16
C VAL A 169 -11.61 0.36 -13.11
N PHE A 170 -11.00 0.85 -14.19
CA PHE A 170 -9.58 1.20 -14.20
C PHE A 170 -9.27 2.39 -13.29
N LEU A 171 -10.15 3.40 -13.22
CA LEU A 171 -10.02 4.48 -12.24
C LEU A 171 -10.06 3.94 -10.81
N GLY A 172 -10.99 3.02 -10.52
CA GLY A 172 -11.07 2.32 -9.24
C GLY A 172 -9.83 1.50 -8.92
N ILE A 173 -9.30 0.75 -9.89
CA ILE A 173 -8.06 -0.03 -9.75
C ILE A 173 -6.88 0.90 -9.47
N GLY A 174 -6.76 2.02 -10.18
CA GLY A 174 -5.74 3.04 -9.93
C GLY A 174 -5.82 3.54 -8.49
N ALA A 175 -7.01 3.88 -8.02
CA ALA A 175 -7.27 4.28 -6.63
C ALA A 175 -6.85 3.21 -5.60
N LEU A 176 -7.30 1.96 -5.79
CA LEU A 176 -7.00 0.84 -4.88
C LEU A 176 -5.50 0.52 -4.84
N THR A 177 -4.85 0.54 -5.98
CA THR A 177 -3.41 0.30 -6.10
C THR A 177 -2.60 1.49 -5.57
N GLY A 178 -3.11 2.71 -5.67
CA GLY A 178 -2.61 3.89 -4.94
C GLY A 178 -2.57 3.67 -3.43
N PHE A 179 -3.66 3.19 -2.85
CA PHE A 179 -3.70 2.87 -1.42
C PHE A 179 -2.71 1.75 -1.05
N ALA A 180 -2.69 0.66 -1.82
CA ALA A 180 -1.78 -0.46 -1.60
C ALA A 180 -0.31 -0.04 -1.72
N GLY A 181 0.01 0.77 -2.73
CA GLY A 181 1.32 1.38 -2.96
C GLY A 181 1.75 2.22 -1.77
N ALA A 182 0.87 3.06 -1.22
CA ALA A 182 1.17 3.90 -0.04
C ALA A 182 1.50 3.06 1.19
N LYS A 183 0.71 2.01 1.47
CA LYS A 183 1.01 1.10 2.59
C LYS A 183 2.33 0.38 2.40
N LYS A 184 2.62 -0.09 1.18
CA LYS A 184 3.86 -0.81 0.88
C LYS A 184 5.08 0.11 0.90
N GLY A 185 4.95 1.33 0.39
CA GLY A 185 5.99 2.34 0.39
C GLY A 185 6.38 2.76 1.79
N ALA A 186 5.41 2.83 2.71
CA ALA A 186 5.60 3.16 4.12
C ALA A 186 6.11 2.00 5.00
N ALA A 187 6.24 0.79 4.43
CA ALA A 187 6.81 -0.36 5.13
C ALA A 187 8.35 -0.33 5.13
#